data_AF-A0A7J8WSS8-F1
#
_entry.id   AF-A0A7J8WSS8-F1
#
_cell.length_a   1.000
_cell.length_b   1.000
_cell.length_c   1.000
_cell.angle_alpha   90.00
_cell.angle_beta   90.00
_cell.angle_gamma   90.00
#
_symmetry.space_group_name_H-M   'P 1'
#
loop_
_entity.id
_entity.type
_entity.pdbx_description
1 polymer ?
#
loop_
_entity_poly.entity_id
_entity_poly.type
_entity_poly.pdbx_seq_one_letter_code
_entity_poly.pdbx_strand_id
1 'polypeptide(L)'
;MAITFVEPCLSVFTVNLTKWNIGSSLSYIINGGYSKVLKSNKNSLKPNTMVQIWLFRVQPNSQLGFALIKLIDEKDGHAID
;
A
#
# COMPACT_ATOMS: atom_id res chain seq x y z
N MET A 1 -13.67 -3.69 -4.23
CA MET A 1 -13.06 -3.81 -5.57
C MET A 1 -11.70 -4.48 -5.42
N ALA A 2 -11.48 -5.63 -6.05
CA ALA A 2 -10.19 -6.30 -6.01
C ALA A 2 -9.16 -5.52 -6.85
N ILE A 3 -7.95 -5.37 -6.32
CA ILE A 3 -6.90 -4.54 -6.89
C ILE A 3 -5.53 -5.20 -6.71
N THR A 4 -4.64 -4.93 -7.64
CA THR A 4 -3.25 -5.38 -7.59
C THR A 4 -2.47 -4.52 -6.60
N PHE A 5 -1.73 -5.14 -5.69
CA PHE A 5 -0.91 -4.47 -4.70
C PHE A 5 0.51 -5.02 -4.77
N VAL A 6 1.47 -4.18 -5.15
CA VAL A 6 2.89 -4.54 -5.26
C VAL A 6 3.59 -4.07 -3.99
N GLU A 7 4.24 -5.00 -3.28
CA GLU A 7 5.02 -4.66 -2.07
C GLU A 7 6.46 -4.23 -2.42
N PRO A 8 7.22 -3.64 -1.47
CA PRO A 8 8.58 -3.16 -1.72
C PRO A 8 9.55 -4.22 -2.28
N CYS A 9 9.32 -5.50 -1.94
CA CYS A 9 10.09 -6.65 -2.43
C CYS A 9 9.58 -7.19 -3.78
N LEU A 10 8.74 -6.44 -4.49
CA LEU A 10 8.12 -6.78 -5.78
C LEU A 10 7.13 -7.97 -5.76
N SER A 11 6.82 -8.53 -4.58
CA SER A 11 5.74 -9.51 -4.47
C SER A 11 4.39 -8.86 -4.76
N VAL A 12 3.55 -9.58 -5.51
CA VAL A 12 2.24 -9.09 -5.94
C VAL A 12 1.14 -9.78 -5.13
N PHE A 13 0.26 -8.97 -4.55
CA PHE A 13 -0.90 -9.42 -3.81
C PHE A 13 -2.18 -8.89 -4.44
N THR A 14 -3.27 -9.60 -4.21
CA THR A 14 -4.61 -9.07 -4.42
C THR A 14 -5.17 -8.60 -3.09
N VAL A 15 -5.54 -7.32 -3.04
CA VAL A 15 -6.23 -6.72 -1.88
C VAL A 15 -7.57 -6.17 -2.33
N ASN A 16 -8.44 -5.84 -1.39
CA ASN A 16 -9.74 -5.25 -1.67
C ASN A 16 -9.74 -3.78 -1.27
N LEU A 17 -10.05 -2.91 -2.22
CA LEU A 17 -10.40 -1.52 -1.95
C LEU A 17 -11.89 -1.43 -1.64
N THR A 18 -12.22 -1.03 -0.42
CA THR A 18 -13.59 -0.78 0.03
C THR A 18 -13.78 0.70 0.28
N LYS A 19 -14.88 1.24 -0.22
CA LYS A 19 -15.32 2.61 0.03
C LYS A 19 -16.28 2.62 1.21
N TRP A 20 -16.01 3.43 2.21
CA TRP A 20 -16.87 3.69 3.36
C TRP A 20 -17.45 5.10 3.28
N ASN A 21 -18.74 5.23 3.58
CA ASN A 21 -19.40 6.51 3.77
C ASN A 21 -19.42 6.78 5.28
N ILE A 22 -18.79 7.87 5.72
CA ILE A 22 -18.74 8.26 7.12
C ILE A 22 -19.35 9.65 7.22
N GLY A 23 -20.62 9.72 7.61
CA GLY A 23 -21.40 10.96 7.58
C GLY A 23 -21.48 11.52 6.16
N SER A 24 -21.05 12.76 5.98
CA SER A 24 -20.94 13.42 4.67
C SER A 24 -19.62 13.14 3.93
N SER A 25 -18.71 12.37 4.52
CA SER A 25 -17.36 12.12 3.99
C SER A 25 -17.21 10.72 3.41
N LEU A 26 -16.19 10.55 2.56
CA LEU A 26 -15.82 9.29 1.95
C LEU A 26 -14.44 8.86 2.45
N SER A 27 -14.30 7.62 2.88
CA SER A 27 -13.02 6.98 3.19
C SER A 27 -12.81 5.75 2.33
N TYR A 28 -11.57 5.52 1.92
CA TYR A 28 -11.17 4.34 1.18
C TYR A 28 -10.24 3.50 2.04
N ILE A 29 -10.56 2.22 2.16
CA ILE A 29 -9.83 1.29 3.01
C ILE A 29 -9.35 0.12 2.18
N ILE A 30 -8.07 -0.20 2.32
CA ILE A 30 -7.50 -1.44 1.82
C ILE A 30 -7.74 -2.51 2.87
N ASN A 31 -8.63 -3.46 2.57
CA ASN A 31 -8.91 -4.61 3.42
C ASN A 31 -8.61 -5.91 2.68
N GLY A 32 -8.46 -7.00 3.42
CA GLY A 32 -8.14 -8.32 2.87
C GLY A 32 -6.73 -8.39 2.26
N GLY A 33 -5.93 -9.36 2.68
CA GLY A 33 -4.59 -9.57 2.11
C GLY A 33 -3.49 -8.61 2.58
N TYR A 34 -3.81 -7.39 3.04
CA TYR A 34 -2.80 -6.47 3.60
C TYR A 34 -2.06 -7.05 4.81
N SER A 35 -2.74 -7.86 5.64
CA SER A 35 -2.08 -8.59 6.73
C SER A 35 -1.03 -9.60 6.25
N LYS A 36 -1.17 -10.14 5.02
CA LYS A 36 -0.14 -10.99 4.41
C LYS A 36 1.07 -10.16 3.97
N VAL A 37 0.85 -8.96 3.42
CA VAL A 37 1.91 -7.99 3.11
C VAL A 37 2.71 -7.65 4.37
N LEU A 38 2.04 -7.34 5.48
CA LEU A 38 2.71 -7.06 6.76
C LEU A 38 3.51 -8.26 7.29
N LYS A 39 2.98 -9.49 7.15
CA LYS A 39 3.70 -10.71 7.55
C LYS A 39 4.93 -10.96 6.68
N SER A 40 4.82 -10.76 5.36
CA SER A 40 5.92 -10.89 4.39
C SER A 40 7.07 -9.91 4.71
N ASN A 41 6.73 -8.69 5.14
CA ASN A 41 7.69 -7.63 5.42
C ASN A 41 7.89 -7.37 6.91
N LYS A 42 7.66 -8.34 7.81
CA LYS A 42 7.68 -8.12 9.26
C LYS A 42 8.95 -7.45 9.78
N ASN A 43 10.09 -7.70 9.14
CA ASN A 43 11.37 -7.12 9.51
C ASN A 43 11.58 -5.69 8.97
N SER A 44 10.85 -5.31 7.92
CA SER A 44 11.01 -4.04 7.18
C SER A 44 9.90 -3.04 7.50
N LEU A 45 8.64 -3.46 7.61
CA LEU A 45 7.49 -2.61 7.94
C LEU A 45 7.22 -2.67 9.45
N LYS A 46 7.92 -1.82 10.22
CA LYS A 46 7.75 -1.69 11.66
C LYS A 46 6.78 -0.56 11.99
N PRO A 47 6.24 -0.49 13.23
CA PRO A 47 5.55 0.70 13.69
C PRO A 47 6.42 1.95 13.46
N ASN A 48 5.79 3.05 13.05
CA ASN A 48 6.43 4.33 12.66
C ASN A 48 7.26 4.30 11.38
N THR A 49 7.34 3.18 10.65
CA THR A 49 7.92 3.20 9.31
C THR A 49 7.04 4.04 8.40
N MET A 50 7.63 5.07 7.79
CA MET A 50 6.95 5.88 6.79
C MET A 50 6.86 5.09 5.47
N VAL A 51 5.69 5.08 4.87
CA VAL A 51 5.46 4.41 3.58
C VAL A 51 4.74 5.35 2.63
N GLN A 52 5.03 5.21 1.34
CA GLN A 52 4.24 5.81 0.27
C GLN A 52 3.40 4.74 -0.41
N ILE A 53 2.19 5.10 -0.79
CA ILE A 53 1.33 4.30 -1.64
C ILE A 53 1.15 5.04 -2.95
N TRP A 54 1.71 4.47 -4.01
CA TRP A 54 1.59 5.00 -5.36
C TRP A 54 0.43 4.34 -6.07
N LEU A 55 -0.33 5.13 -6.81
CA LEU A 55 -1.45 4.67 -7.61
C LEU A 55 -1.01 4.55 -9.07
N PHE A 56 -1.26 3.40 -9.69
CA PHE A 56 -0.96 3.18 -11.10
C PHE A 56 -2.11 2.46 -11.81
N ARG A 57 -2.06 2.46 -13.14
CA ARG A 57 -3.02 1.75 -13.98
C ARG A 57 -2.30 0.80 -14.93
N VAL A 58 -2.77 -0.43 -14.99
CA VAL A 58 -2.23 -1.48 -15.86
C VAL A 58 -3.04 -1.53 -17.16
N GLN A 59 -2.34 -1.43 -18.29
CA GLN A 59 -2.93 -1.62 -19.62
C GLN A 59 -3.19 -3.11 -19.92
N PRO A 60 -4.12 -3.44 -20.83
CA PRO A 60 -4.94 -2.53 -21.64
C PRO A 60 -6.18 -1.97 -20.92
N ASN A 61 -6.65 -2.65 -19.87
CA ASN A 61 -7.95 -2.35 -19.25
C ASN A 61 -7.93 -1.18 -18.25
N SER A 62 -6.82 -0.44 -18.16
CA SER A 62 -6.62 0.65 -17.20
C SER A 62 -6.91 0.23 -15.74
N GLN A 63 -6.60 -1.02 -15.41
CA GLN A 63 -6.91 -1.63 -14.13
C GLN A 63 -6.12 -0.95 -13.02
N LEU A 64 -6.81 -0.52 -11.97
CA LEU A 64 -6.21 0.17 -10.84
C LEU A 64 -5.29 -0.77 -10.05
N GLY A 65 -4.09 -0.30 -9.76
CA GLY A 65 -3.13 -0.95 -8.88
C GLY A 65 -2.48 0.03 -7.91
N PHE A 66 -1.91 -0.52 -6.83
CA PHE A 66 -1.13 0.23 -5.86
C PHE A 66 0.27 -0.38 -5.70
N ALA A 67 1.26 0.48 -5.52
CA ALA A 67 2.61 0.09 -5.15
C ALA A 67 2.95 0.68 -3.78
N LEU A 68 3.43 -0.18 -2.88
CA LEU A 68 3.91 0.22 -1.57
C LEU A 68 5.41 0.45 -1.64
N ILE A 69 5.84 1.66 -1.31
CA ILE A 69 7.24 2.05 -1.24
C ILE A 69 7.56 2.34 0.22
N LYS A 70 8.55 1.65 0.77
CA LYS A 70 9.07 1.98 2.10
C LYS A 70 9.93 3.24 1.97
N LEU A 71 9.59 4.28 2.74
CA LEU A 71 10.49 5.40 2.97
C LEU A 71 11.34 5.08 4.21
N ILE A 72 12.53 5.66 4.26
CA ILE A 72 13.58 5.35 5.24
C ILE A 72 13.02 5.39 6.68
N ASP A 73 13.48 4.49 7.55
CA ASP A 73 13.07 4.46 8.95
C ASP A 73 13.54 5.77 9.64
N GLU A 74 12.74 6.35 10.55
CA GLU A 74 13.04 7.61 11.27
C GLU A 74 14.43 7.67 11.96
N LYS A 75 15.16 6.55 12.02
CA LYS A 75 16.54 6.50 12.54
C LYS A 75 17.63 6.85 11.54
N ASP A 76 17.38 6.76 10.24
CA ASP A 76 18.35 7.12 9.21
C ASP A 76 17.93 8.45 8.60
N GLY A 77 18.16 9.52 9.35
CA GLY A 77 17.93 10.90 8.94
C GLY A 77 18.83 11.29 7.78
N HIS A 78 18.40 10.97 6.56
CA HIS A 78 18.69 11.77 5.38
C HIS A 78 17.42 11.88 4.56
N ALA A 79 16.76 13.03 4.72
CA ALA A 79 15.78 13.48 3.76
C ALA A 79 16.46 13.52 2.39
N ILE A 80 15.94 12.74 1.46
CA ILE A 80 16.19 12.92 0.03
C ILE A 80 15.30 14.10 -0.38
N ASP A 81 15.95 15.22 -0.68
CA ASP A 81 15.38 16.44 -1.28
C ASP A 81 15.00 16.19 -2.75
#